data_AF-A0A2E1A8A6-F1
#
_entry.id   AF-A0A2E1A8A6-F1
#
_cell.length_a   1.000
_cell.length_b   1.000
_cell.length_c   1.000
_cell.angle_alpha   90.00
_cell.angle_beta   90.00
_cell.angle_gamma   90.00
#
_symmetry.space_group_name_H-M   'P 1'
#
loop_
_entity.id
_entity.type
_entity.pdbx_description
1 polymer ?
#
loop_
_entity_poly.entity_id
_entity_poly.type
_entity_poly.pdbx_seq_one_letter_code
_entity_poly.pdbx_strand_id
1 'polypeptide(L)'
;MIQLSSFMWATAIFFGVMGFLRGWTRELIAMAGVLLAIFALFQFDSFLRSTVFVLMDPAQSFWIQALIFIIFVFVVYNANEIDDDHSGDEFDLQESLLGSIAGLINGYLVGGTLWYFLDINEYPIPQVLAPAIDSPSGQSIGAMPLVLLSGVSGGGDSLAIVVVVLLVVVLYIA
;
A
#
# COMPACT_ATOMS: atom_id res chain seq x y z
N MET A 1 6.97 -17.59 16.29
CA MET A 1 5.89 -16.68 15.85
C MET A 1 6.46 -15.82 14.74
N ILE A 2 5.76 -15.68 13.62
CA ILE A 2 6.22 -14.82 12.51
C ILE A 2 6.02 -13.36 12.93
N GLN A 3 7.03 -12.51 12.70
CA GLN A 3 6.95 -11.09 13.00
C GLN A 3 6.09 -10.38 11.96
N LEU A 4 5.29 -9.40 12.38
CA LEU A 4 4.40 -8.65 11.50
C LEU A 4 5.19 -7.76 10.53
N SER A 5 6.34 -7.26 10.99
CA SER A 5 7.33 -6.60 10.13
C SER A 5 7.84 -7.52 9.01
N SER A 6 8.00 -8.83 9.27
CA SER A 6 8.38 -9.80 8.22
C SER A 6 7.29 -9.96 7.16
N PHE A 7 6.01 -9.86 7.54
CA PHE A 7 4.91 -9.90 6.58
C PHE A 7 4.92 -8.68 5.65
N MET A 8 5.16 -7.49 6.19
CA MET A 8 5.30 -6.26 5.39
C MET A 8 6.44 -6.39 4.37
N TRP A 9 7.63 -6.80 4.80
CA TRP A 9 8.78 -6.96 3.91
C TRP A 9 8.64 -8.13 2.93
N ALA A 10 7.97 -9.22 3.32
CA ALA A 10 7.63 -10.31 2.40
C ALA A 10 6.71 -9.83 1.27
N THR A 11 5.72 -8.98 1.59
CA THR A 11 4.84 -8.35 0.61
C THR A 11 5.62 -7.41 -0.30
N ALA A 12 6.53 -6.60 0.26
CA ALA A 12 7.44 -5.76 -0.53
C ALA A 12 8.23 -6.59 -1.54
N ILE A 13 8.92 -7.66 -1.09
CA ILE A 13 9.71 -8.54 -1.96
C ILE A 13 8.85 -9.19 -3.04
N PHE A 14 7.65 -9.67 -2.70
CA PHE A 14 6.73 -10.27 -3.67
C PHE A 14 6.38 -9.30 -4.80
N PHE A 15 5.99 -8.06 -4.46
CA PHE A 15 5.73 -7.04 -5.48
C PHE A 15 7.00 -6.61 -6.21
N GLY A 16 8.17 -6.65 -5.57
CA GLY A 16 9.46 -6.43 -6.26
C GLY A 16 9.71 -7.44 -7.36
N VAL A 17 9.37 -8.72 -7.14
CA VAL A 17 9.45 -9.75 -8.19
C VAL A 17 8.40 -9.49 -9.28
N MET A 18 7.18 -9.10 -8.93
CA MET A 18 6.15 -8.75 -9.91
C MET A 18 6.56 -7.55 -10.77
N GLY A 19 7.11 -6.51 -10.15
CA GLY A 19 7.58 -5.31 -10.82
C GLY A 19 8.75 -5.59 -11.76
N PHE A 20 9.62 -6.55 -11.42
CA PHE A 20 10.69 -7.00 -12.32
C PHE A 20 10.14 -7.55 -13.64
N LEU A 21 9.02 -8.26 -13.60
CA LEU A 21 8.40 -8.87 -14.77
C LEU A 21 7.54 -7.88 -15.57
N ARG A 22 7.07 -6.81 -14.92
CA ARG A 22 6.08 -5.88 -15.50
C ARG A 22 6.68 -4.59 -16.07
N GLY A 23 7.86 -4.19 -15.61
CA GLY A 23 8.51 -2.94 -16.01
C GLY A 23 8.12 -1.74 -15.15
N TRP A 24 9.00 -0.74 -15.11
CA TRP A 24 8.90 0.40 -14.18
C TRP A 24 7.74 1.35 -14.46
N THR A 25 7.44 1.65 -15.73
CA THR A 25 6.40 2.62 -16.10
C THR A 25 5.06 2.20 -15.54
N ARG A 26 4.70 0.92 -15.66
CA ARG A 26 3.42 0.41 -15.15
C ARG A 26 3.39 0.32 -13.64
N GLU A 27 4.50 -0.03 -13.00
CA GLU A 27 4.58 -0.02 -11.54
C GLU A 27 4.47 1.40 -10.97
N LEU A 28 4.96 2.44 -11.67
CA LEU A 28 4.74 3.83 -11.26
C LEU A 28 3.27 4.27 -11.40
N ILE A 29 2.60 3.88 -12.49
CA ILE A 29 1.17 4.15 -12.65
C ILE A 29 0.38 3.43 -11.55
N ALA A 30 0.74 2.17 -11.25
CA ALA A 30 0.13 1.42 -10.16
C ALA A 30 0.39 2.09 -8.80
N MET A 31 1.61 2.60 -8.57
CA MET A 31 1.97 3.34 -7.36
C MET A 31 1.07 4.55 -7.14
N ALA A 32 0.76 5.29 -8.21
CA ALA A 32 -0.18 6.42 -8.14
C ALA A 32 -1.57 5.98 -7.71
N GLY A 33 -2.09 4.91 -8.30
CA GLY A 33 -3.39 4.37 -7.94
C GLY A 33 -3.43 3.85 -6.50
N VAL A 34 -2.36 3.17 -6.05
CA VAL A 34 -2.25 2.67 -4.67
C VAL A 34 -2.19 3.84 -3.68
N LEU A 35 -1.38 4.86 -3.94
CA LEU A 35 -1.31 6.06 -3.09
C LEU A 35 -2.62 6.82 -3.07
N LEU A 36 -3.32 6.92 -4.21
CA LEU A 36 -4.65 7.52 -4.27
C LEU A 36 -5.67 6.73 -3.43
N ALA A 37 -5.64 5.40 -3.47
CA ALA A 37 -6.51 4.55 -2.66
C ALA A 37 -6.21 4.71 -1.16
N ILE A 38 -4.93 4.73 -0.79
CA ILE A 38 -4.47 5.03 0.56
C ILE A 38 -4.99 6.40 1.02
N PHE A 39 -4.83 7.43 0.21
CA PHE A 39 -5.29 8.78 0.51
C PHE A 39 -6.80 8.84 0.69
N ALA A 40 -7.57 8.23 -0.21
CA ALA A 40 -9.01 8.21 -0.11
C ALA A 40 -9.45 7.52 1.19
N LEU A 41 -8.90 6.35 1.51
CA LEU A 41 -9.22 5.64 2.74
C LEU A 41 -8.83 6.44 3.98
N PHE A 42 -7.67 7.10 3.98
CA PHE A 42 -7.23 7.95 5.08
C PHE A 42 -8.17 9.16 5.26
N GLN A 43 -8.50 9.87 4.18
CA GLN A 43 -9.34 11.06 4.22
C GLN A 43 -10.78 10.73 4.66
N PHE A 44 -11.30 9.58 4.25
CA PHE A 44 -12.63 9.12 4.62
C PHE A 44 -12.69 8.32 5.91
N ASP A 45 -11.56 7.98 6.55
CA ASP A 45 -11.55 7.11 7.74
C ASP A 45 -12.40 7.69 8.89
N SER A 46 -12.27 9.00 9.17
CA SER A 46 -13.10 9.66 10.19
C SER A 46 -14.60 9.58 9.90
N PHE A 47 -14.98 9.75 8.63
CA PHE A 47 -16.38 9.62 8.20
C PHE A 47 -16.87 8.16 8.27
N LEU A 48 -16.07 7.21 7.79
CA LEU A 48 -16.38 5.78 7.83
C LEU A 48 -16.54 5.30 9.26
N ARG A 49 -15.67 5.74 10.19
CA ARG A 49 -15.76 5.40 11.62
C ARG A 49 -16.99 5.97 12.31
N SER A 50 -17.30 7.23 12.04
CA SER A 50 -18.45 7.90 12.67
C SER A 50 -19.81 7.44 12.13
N THR A 51 -19.87 6.95 10.89
CA THR A 51 -21.14 6.61 10.22
C THR A 51 -21.34 5.11 10.05
N VAL A 52 -20.34 4.40 9.54
CA VAL A 52 -20.46 2.99 9.12
C VAL A 52 -20.00 2.05 10.22
N PHE A 53 -18.84 2.33 10.83
CA PHE A 53 -18.21 1.41 11.79
C PHE A 53 -18.71 1.59 13.22
N VAL A 54 -19.51 2.62 13.51
CA VAL A 54 -20.00 2.90 14.87
C VAL A 54 -20.82 1.75 15.48
N LEU A 55 -21.42 0.90 14.64
CA LEU A 55 -22.20 -0.28 15.06
C LEU A 55 -21.46 -1.61 14.84
N MET A 56 -20.20 -1.57 14.40
CA MET A 56 -19.44 -2.75 13.99
C MET A 56 -18.37 -3.10 15.01
N ASP A 57 -18.10 -4.40 15.15
CA ASP A 57 -16.96 -4.89 15.93
C ASP A 57 -15.64 -4.52 15.24
N PRO A 58 -14.52 -4.26 15.96
CA PRO A 58 -13.25 -3.87 15.35
C PRO A 58 -12.75 -4.86 14.28
N ALA A 59 -13.05 -6.15 14.44
CA ALA A 59 -12.75 -7.17 13.43
C ALA A 59 -13.50 -6.93 12.11
N GLN A 60 -14.78 -6.57 12.17
CA GLN A 60 -15.58 -6.27 10.98
C GLN A 60 -15.09 -5.01 10.28
N SER A 61 -14.80 -3.96 11.06
CA SER A 61 -14.24 -2.70 10.56
C SER A 61 -12.92 -2.94 9.83
N PHE A 62 -12.01 -3.72 10.43
CA PHE A 62 -10.76 -4.14 9.77
C PHE A 62 -11.01 -4.85 8.44
N TRP A 63 -11.85 -5.88 8.41
CA TRP A 63 -12.08 -6.67 7.19
C TRP A 63 -12.69 -5.84 6.07
N ILE A 64 -13.59 -4.91 6.38
CA ILE A 64 -14.19 -4.00 5.39
C ILE A 64 -13.12 -3.07 4.83
N GLN A 65 -12.32 -2.43 5.68
CA GLN A 65 -11.23 -1.54 5.24
C GLN A 65 -10.21 -2.28 4.37
N ALA A 66 -9.75 -3.45 4.84
CA ALA A 66 -8.80 -4.28 4.13
C ALA A 66 -9.37 -4.77 2.78
N LEU A 67 -10.63 -5.21 2.74
CA LEU A 67 -11.26 -5.67 1.51
C LEU A 67 -11.39 -4.55 0.48
N ILE A 68 -11.89 -3.38 0.89
CA ILE A 68 -12.00 -2.21 0.02
C ILE A 68 -10.62 -1.86 -0.55
N PHE A 69 -9.60 -1.80 0.30
CA PHE A 69 -8.24 -1.50 -0.13
C PHE A 69 -7.69 -2.54 -1.11
N ILE A 70 -7.84 -3.83 -0.83
CA ILE A 70 -7.40 -4.90 -1.73
C ILE A 70 -8.12 -4.82 -3.08
N ILE A 71 -9.42 -4.52 -3.10
CA ILE A 71 -10.17 -4.32 -4.35
C ILE A 71 -9.59 -3.14 -5.14
N PHE A 72 -9.29 -2.01 -4.49
CA PHE A 72 -8.64 -0.88 -5.16
C PHE A 72 -7.27 -1.24 -5.73
N VAL A 73 -6.41 -1.89 -4.94
CA VAL A 73 -5.08 -2.35 -5.39
C VAL A 73 -5.25 -3.28 -6.59
N PHE A 74 -6.18 -4.24 -6.53
CA PHE A 74 -6.47 -5.14 -7.63
C PHE A 74 -6.89 -4.38 -8.90
N VAL A 75 -7.85 -3.47 -8.81
CA VAL A 75 -8.32 -2.68 -9.96
C VAL A 75 -7.19 -1.86 -10.56
N VAL A 76 -6.39 -1.19 -9.75
CA VAL A 76 -5.24 -0.39 -10.18
C VAL A 76 -4.21 -1.25 -10.91
N TYR A 77 -3.92 -2.45 -10.40
CA TYR A 77 -2.97 -3.36 -11.03
C TYR A 77 -3.50 -3.93 -12.36
N ASN A 78 -4.80 -4.19 -12.49
CA ASN A 78 -5.40 -4.74 -13.71
C ASN A 78 -5.69 -3.67 -14.79
N ALA A 79 -5.78 -2.39 -14.43
CA ALA A 79 -6.18 -1.33 -15.36
C ALA A 79 -5.26 -1.16 -16.58
N ASN A 80 -3.97 -1.52 -16.47
CA ASN A 80 -2.95 -1.32 -17.51
C ASN A 80 -2.49 -2.61 -18.19
N GLU A 81 -3.24 -3.71 -18.09
CA GLU A 81 -2.91 -4.98 -18.77
C GLU A 81 -3.53 -5.09 -20.18
N ILE A 82 -4.39 -4.15 -20.59
CA ILE A 82 -5.23 -4.29 -21.78
C ILE A 82 -4.52 -3.87 -23.09
N ASP A 83 -3.45 -3.09 -23.06
CA ASP A 83 -2.81 -2.50 -24.25
C ASP A 83 -1.49 -3.18 -24.69
N ASP A 84 -1.21 -4.39 -24.21
CA ASP A 84 0.13 -4.94 -24.26
C ASP A 84 0.40 -5.87 -25.44
N ASP A 85 0.63 -5.28 -26.62
CA ASP A 85 1.16 -5.98 -27.80
C ASP A 85 2.64 -6.34 -27.59
N HIS A 86 2.90 -7.53 -27.03
CA HIS A 86 4.25 -8.07 -26.78
C HIS A 86 4.93 -8.55 -28.08
N SER A 87 5.00 -7.70 -29.10
CA SER A 87 5.72 -8.04 -30.32
C SER A 87 7.22 -7.77 -30.18
N GLY A 88 7.92 -8.65 -29.44
CA GLY A 88 9.36 -8.90 -29.65
C GLY A 88 10.37 -7.90 -29.09
N ASP A 89 10.11 -7.26 -27.95
CA ASP A 89 11.11 -6.41 -27.29
C ASP A 89 12.27 -7.20 -26.69
N GLU A 90 13.49 -6.71 -26.94
CA GLU A 90 14.73 -7.20 -26.34
C GLU A 90 14.66 -7.01 -24.82
N PHE A 91 15.06 -8.02 -24.05
CA PHE A 91 15.00 -7.96 -22.59
C PHE A 91 15.89 -6.84 -22.05
N ASP A 92 15.27 -5.75 -21.60
CA ASP A 92 15.96 -4.65 -20.94
C ASP A 92 16.09 -4.92 -19.43
N LEU A 93 17.30 -5.33 -19.03
CA LEU A 93 17.68 -5.51 -17.63
C LEU A 93 17.50 -4.24 -16.81
N GLN A 94 17.78 -3.07 -17.38
CA GLN A 94 17.64 -1.80 -16.68
C GLN A 94 16.16 -1.52 -16.40
N GLU A 95 15.29 -1.73 -17.38
CA GLU A 95 13.85 -1.56 -17.22
C GLU A 95 13.26 -2.50 -16.17
N SER A 96 13.68 -3.76 -16.21
CA SER A 96 13.26 -4.80 -15.26
C SER A 96 13.75 -4.48 -13.84
N LEU A 97 15.00 -4.03 -13.67
CA LEU A 97 15.54 -3.66 -12.36
C LEU A 97 14.82 -2.44 -11.76
N LEU A 98 14.54 -1.42 -12.57
CA LEU A 98 13.74 -0.27 -12.13
C LEU A 98 12.32 -0.70 -11.75
N GLY A 99 11.72 -1.60 -12.52
CA GLY A 99 10.45 -2.23 -12.20
C GLY A 99 10.47 -2.94 -10.85
N SER A 100 11.55 -3.65 -10.54
CA SER A 100 11.68 -4.32 -9.24
C SER A 100 11.74 -3.35 -8.06
N ILE A 101 12.40 -2.19 -8.22
CA ILE A 101 12.46 -1.16 -7.18
C ILE A 101 11.08 -0.52 -6.99
N ALA A 102 10.40 -0.18 -8.08
CA ALA A 102 9.04 0.37 -8.01
C ALA A 102 8.06 -0.64 -7.38
N GLY A 103 8.18 -1.91 -7.74
CA GLY A 103 7.43 -3.02 -7.15
C GLY A 103 7.71 -3.18 -5.65
N LEU A 104 8.98 -3.11 -5.21
CA LEU A 104 9.32 -3.16 -3.77
C LEU A 104 8.62 -2.03 -3.00
N ILE A 105 8.62 -0.81 -3.54
CA ILE A 105 7.93 0.33 -2.94
C ILE A 105 6.42 0.05 -2.89
N ASN A 106 5.82 -0.43 -3.98
CA ASN A 106 4.40 -0.76 -4.02
C ASN A 106 4.01 -1.83 -3.00
N GLY A 107 4.76 -2.93 -2.89
CA GLY A 107 4.47 -3.96 -1.91
C GLY A 107 4.67 -3.48 -0.47
N TYR A 108 5.62 -2.57 -0.23
CA TYR A 108 5.76 -1.89 1.05
C TYR A 108 4.55 -0.99 1.37
N LEU A 109 4.06 -0.22 0.39
CA LEU A 109 2.83 0.57 0.52
C LEU A 109 1.62 -0.31 0.83
N VAL A 110 1.42 -1.39 0.08
CA VAL A 110 0.29 -2.31 0.25
C VAL A 110 0.38 -3.05 1.58
N GLY A 111 1.49 -3.75 1.85
CA GLY A 111 1.67 -4.54 3.07
C GLY A 111 1.66 -3.68 4.33
N GLY A 112 2.31 -2.51 4.28
CA GLY A 112 2.34 -1.58 5.40
C GLY A 112 0.99 -0.92 5.68
N THR A 113 0.18 -0.67 4.65
CA THR A 113 -1.20 -0.17 4.83
C THR A 113 -2.13 -1.22 5.43
N LEU A 114 -2.00 -2.49 4.99
CA LEU A 114 -2.75 -3.59 5.61
C LEU A 114 -2.39 -3.77 7.08
N TRP A 115 -1.10 -3.65 7.43
CA TRP A 115 -0.68 -3.66 8.82
C TRP A 115 -1.22 -2.44 9.58
N TYR A 116 -1.19 -1.25 8.99
CA TYR A 116 -1.81 -0.06 9.60
C TYR A 116 -3.29 -0.28 9.93
N PHE A 117 -4.08 -0.92 9.07
CA PHE A 117 -5.47 -1.24 9.40
C PHE A 117 -5.63 -2.22 10.56
N LEU A 118 -4.67 -3.15 10.74
CA LEU A 118 -4.66 -3.98 11.95
C LEU A 118 -4.38 -3.14 13.20
N ASP A 119 -3.41 -2.23 13.11
CA ASP A 119 -2.98 -1.40 14.24
C ASP A 119 -4.09 -0.46 14.73
N ILE A 120 -4.74 0.28 13.83
CA ILE A 120 -5.81 1.24 14.21
C ILE A 120 -7.09 0.56 14.71
N ASN A 121 -7.26 -0.73 14.46
CA ASN A 121 -8.37 -1.54 14.95
C ASN A 121 -7.93 -2.46 16.11
N GLU A 122 -6.78 -2.17 16.73
CA GLU A 122 -6.26 -2.84 17.93
C GLU A 122 -6.01 -4.36 17.77
N TYR A 123 -5.54 -4.78 16.59
CA TYR A 123 -5.22 -6.17 16.27
C TYR A 123 -6.40 -7.13 16.54
N PRO A 124 -7.53 -6.95 15.83
CA PRO A 124 -8.80 -7.60 16.19
C PRO A 124 -8.88 -9.08 15.77
N ILE A 125 -7.81 -9.63 15.19
CA ILE A 125 -7.72 -11.03 14.75
C ILE A 125 -7.07 -11.83 15.88
N PRO A 126 -7.73 -12.87 16.45
CA PRO A 126 -7.17 -13.63 17.58
C PRO A 126 -5.79 -14.24 17.35
N GLN A 127 -5.46 -14.54 16.10
CA GLN A 127 -4.20 -15.14 15.67
C GLN A 127 -3.06 -14.11 15.53
N VAL A 128 -3.38 -12.81 15.50
CA VAL A 128 -2.43 -11.71 15.32
C VAL A 128 -2.35 -10.92 16.62
N LEU A 129 -1.19 -10.94 17.25
CA LEU A 129 -0.97 -10.20 18.50
C LEU A 129 -0.35 -8.84 18.22
N ALA A 130 -0.71 -7.86 19.04
CA ALA A 130 -0.05 -6.56 19.06
C ALA A 130 1.46 -6.73 19.29
N PRO A 131 2.32 -6.04 18.50
CA PRO A 131 3.76 -6.08 18.70
C PRO A 131 4.15 -5.59 20.10
N ALA A 132 5.01 -6.34 20.80
CA ALA A 132 5.65 -5.81 22.00
C ALA A 132 6.57 -4.64 21.63
N ILE A 133 6.66 -3.62 22.49
CA ILE A 133 7.44 -2.39 22.23
C ILE A 133 8.91 -2.70 21.91
N ASP A 134 9.51 -3.65 22.63
CA ASP A 134 10.93 -4.04 22.43
C ASP A 134 11.15 -5.03 21.29
N SER A 135 10.08 -5.44 20.58
CA SER A 135 10.20 -6.36 19.45
C SER A 135 10.58 -5.62 18.16
N PRO A 136 11.20 -6.29 17.17
CA PRO A 136 11.47 -5.67 15.88
C PRO A 136 10.22 -5.14 15.16
N SER A 137 9.06 -5.78 15.37
CA SER A 137 7.79 -5.27 14.85
C SER A 137 7.34 -4.01 15.59
N GLY A 138 7.51 -3.92 16.91
CA GLY A 138 7.23 -2.70 17.69
C GLY A 138 8.05 -1.51 17.21
N GLN A 139 9.33 -1.72 16.92
CA GLN A 139 10.22 -0.69 16.37
C GLN A 139 9.86 -0.28 14.93
N SER A 140 9.15 -1.14 14.19
CA SER A 140 8.79 -0.91 12.79
C SER A 140 7.42 -0.24 12.60
N ILE A 141 6.63 -0.04 13.68
CA ILE A 141 5.32 0.64 13.61
C ILE A 141 5.46 2.05 13.04
N GLY A 142 6.49 2.79 13.47
CA GLY A 142 6.78 4.14 12.94
C GLY A 142 7.21 4.15 11.47
N ALA A 143 7.59 3.00 10.93
CA ALA A 143 7.95 2.83 9.53
C ALA A 143 6.77 2.33 8.68
N MET A 144 5.53 2.37 9.16
CA MET A 144 4.37 2.07 8.32
C MET A 144 4.08 3.25 7.38
N PRO A 145 3.73 3.00 6.09
CA PRO A 145 3.51 4.04 5.10
C PRO A 145 2.55 5.14 5.55
N LEU A 146 1.37 4.79 6.09
CA LEU A 146 0.41 5.79 6.53
C LEU A 146 0.91 6.61 7.72
N VAL A 147 1.70 6.03 8.61
CA VAL A 147 2.28 6.75 9.77
C VAL A 147 3.34 7.75 9.28
N LEU A 148 4.17 7.36 8.33
CA LEU A 148 5.16 8.26 7.72
C LEU A 148 4.48 9.36 6.90
N LEU A 149 3.46 9.00 6.13
CA LEU A 149 2.80 9.88 5.18
C LEU A 149 1.73 10.77 5.84
N SER A 150 1.20 10.44 7.01
CA SER A 150 0.23 11.30 7.72
C SER A 150 0.82 12.62 8.23
N GLY A 151 2.16 12.71 8.26
CA GLY A 151 2.89 13.91 8.67
C GLY A 151 2.90 14.11 10.19
N VAL A 152 3.66 15.11 10.65
CA VAL A 152 3.90 15.39 12.08
C VAL A 152 2.61 15.78 12.82
N SER A 153 1.65 16.36 12.12
CA SER A 153 0.33 16.74 12.64
C SER A 153 -0.69 15.60 12.62
N GLY A 154 -0.39 14.49 11.95
CA GLY A 154 -1.37 13.42 11.68
C GLY A 154 -2.51 13.82 10.74
N GLY A 155 -2.43 15.01 10.11
CA GLY A 155 -3.49 15.56 9.27
C GLY A 155 -3.53 15.02 7.84
N GLY A 156 -2.50 14.30 7.39
CA GLY A 156 -2.43 13.78 6.03
C GLY A 156 -1.92 14.78 4.99
N ASP A 157 -1.48 15.97 5.38
CA ASP A 157 -0.99 17.01 4.46
C ASP A 157 0.18 16.51 3.59
N SER A 158 1.13 15.80 4.19
CA SER A 158 2.24 15.18 3.46
C SER A 158 1.78 14.09 2.49
N LEU A 159 0.75 13.33 2.85
CA LEU A 159 0.15 12.30 1.99
C LEU A 159 -0.49 12.96 0.77
N ALA A 160 -1.25 14.03 0.97
CA ALA A 160 -1.87 14.80 -0.11
C ALA A 160 -0.83 15.38 -1.07
N ILE A 161 0.26 15.96 -0.54
CA ILE A 161 1.36 16.48 -1.37
C ILE A 161 1.99 15.35 -2.20
N VAL A 162 2.31 14.22 -1.57
CA VAL A 162 2.91 13.06 -2.26
C VAL A 162 2.01 12.55 -3.38
N VAL A 163 0.71 12.43 -3.12
CA VAL A 163 -0.28 11.99 -4.13
C VAL A 163 -0.36 12.96 -5.29
N VAL A 164 -0.45 14.27 -5.02
CA VAL A 164 -0.53 15.29 -6.09
C VAL A 164 0.73 15.27 -6.95
N VAL A 165 1.91 15.26 -6.33
CA VAL A 165 3.19 15.22 -7.06
C VAL A 165 3.25 13.97 -7.93
N LEU A 166 2.90 12.81 -7.38
CA LEU A 166 3.01 11.55 -8.09
C LEU A 166 1.97 11.42 -9.21
N LEU A 167 0.75 11.97 -9.04
CA LEU A 167 -0.25 12.07 -10.11
C LEU A 167 0.23 12.97 -11.25
N VAL A 168 0.88 14.10 -10.94
CA VAL A 168 1.46 14.98 -11.98
C VAL A 168 2.57 14.28 -12.74
N VAL A 169 3.42 13.53 -12.04
CA VAL A 169 4.48 12.72 -12.67
C VAL A 169 3.88 11.67 -13.59
N VAL A 170 2.87 10.93 -13.13
CA VAL A 170 2.20 9.92 -13.97
C VAL A 170 1.52 10.54 -15.18
N LEU A 171 0.87 11.69 -15.04
CA LEU A 171 0.24 12.40 -16.17
C LEU A 171 1.25 12.87 -17.23
N TYR A 172 2.52 13.05 -16.86
CA TYR A 172 3.58 13.38 -17.81
C TYR A 172 4.16 12.13 -18.51
N ILE A 173 4.16 10.99 -17.83
CA ILE A 173 4.77 9.74 -18.33
C ILE A 173 3.76 8.90 -19.14
N ALA A 174 2.48 8.92 -18.77
CA ALA A 174 1.38 8.20 -19.42
C ALA A 174 0.69 9.08 -20.47
#